data_AF-A0A519VSI1-F1
#
_entry.id   AF-A0A519VSI1-F1
#
_cell.length_a   1.000
_cell.length_b   1.000
_cell.length_c   1.000
_cell.angle_alpha   90.00
_cell.angle_beta   90.00
_cell.angle_gamma   90.00
#
_symmetry.space_group_name_H-M   'P 1'
#
loop_
_entity.id
_entity.type
_entity.pdbx_description
1 polymer ?
#
loop_
_entity_poly.entity_id
_entity_poly.type
_entity_poly.pdbx_seq_one_letter_code
_entity_poly.pdbx_strand_id
1 'polypeptide(L)'
;QYSTEKKWDNLTVRVYDGADGEFVLYEDENDNYNYEKEKFSTITFKWNNQEKTLSVGDRIGNFKGMLSTRKFNVVLIADGKSPGRSKSITYNGKLINMKL
;
A
#
# COMPACT_ATOMS: atom_id res chain seq x y z
N GLN A 1 18.15 15.28 4.92
CA GLN A 1 17.22 14.25 4.41
C GLN A 1 17.68 12.86 4.81
N TYR A 2 16.78 12.05 5.37
CA TYR A 2 16.99 10.67 5.86
C TYR A 2 15.66 9.87 5.83
N SER A 3 15.71 8.54 5.98
CA SER A 3 14.57 7.61 5.71
C SER A 3 13.28 7.88 6.48
N THR A 4 13.38 8.35 7.72
CA THR A 4 12.25 8.63 8.63
C THR A 4 11.86 10.11 8.70
N GLU A 5 12.49 10.97 7.90
CA GLU A 5 12.27 12.42 7.94
C GLU A 5 10.82 12.80 7.61
N LYS A 6 10.18 12.05 6.69
CA LYS A 6 8.78 12.25 6.30
C LYS A 6 7.96 11.01 6.65
N LYS A 7 6.79 11.25 7.22
CA LYS A 7 5.81 10.19 7.46
C LYS A 7 5.38 9.57 6.14
N TRP A 8 5.21 8.25 6.14
CA TRP A 8 4.69 7.50 5.00
C TRP A 8 3.15 7.51 5.00
N ASP A 9 2.55 8.68 5.26
CA ASP A 9 1.11 8.88 5.35
C ASP A 9 0.45 9.16 4.00
N ASN A 10 1.23 9.51 2.97
CA ASN A 10 0.77 9.80 1.62
C ASN A 10 1.64 9.09 0.58
N LEU A 11 1.24 7.88 0.19
CA LEU A 11 2.00 7.00 -0.71
C LEU A 11 1.38 6.93 -2.10
N THR A 12 2.21 6.69 -3.11
CA THR A 12 1.74 6.39 -4.48
C THR A 12 1.91 4.91 -4.75
N VAL A 13 0.82 4.24 -5.11
CA VAL A 13 0.83 2.83 -5.54
C VAL A 13 0.69 2.81 -7.05
N ARG A 14 1.72 2.38 -7.76
CA ARG A 14 1.67 2.21 -9.21
C ARG A 14 1.35 0.76 -9.54
N VAL A 15 0.25 0.55 -10.24
CA VAL A 15 -0.15 -0.75 -10.77
C VAL A 15 0.22 -0.76 -12.24
N TYR A 16 1.13 -1.65 -12.63
CA TYR A 16 1.49 -1.85 -14.02
C TYR A 16 0.63 -2.97 -14.59
N ASP A 17 -0.18 -2.62 -15.57
CA ASP A 17 -1.16 -3.54 -16.14
C ASP A 17 -0.50 -4.65 -16.96
N GLY A 18 -1.19 -5.78 -17.14
CA GLY A 18 -0.75 -6.85 -18.04
C GLY A 18 -0.76 -8.26 -17.42
N ALA A 19 -0.70 -8.37 -16.10
CA ALA A 19 -0.82 -9.63 -15.37
C ALA A 19 -1.28 -9.40 -13.93
N ASP A 20 -1.76 -10.45 -13.25
CA ASP A 20 -2.05 -10.37 -11.83
C ASP A 20 -0.77 -10.03 -11.03
N GLY A 21 -0.94 -9.36 -9.90
CA GLY A 21 0.19 -8.92 -9.09
C GLY A 21 -0.12 -8.94 -7.60
N GLU A 22 0.91 -9.19 -6.79
CA GLU A 22 0.82 -9.15 -5.34
C GLU A 22 2.04 -8.45 -4.75
N PHE A 23 1.82 -7.58 -3.76
CA PHE A 23 2.87 -6.89 -3.02
C PHE A 23 2.48 -6.75 -1.55
N VAL A 24 3.42 -6.92 -0.63
CA VAL A 24 3.19 -6.73 0.80
C VAL A 24 4.01 -5.54 1.28
N LEU A 25 3.32 -4.48 1.71
CA LEU A 25 3.95 -3.36 2.40
C LEU A 25 4.21 -3.77 3.85
N TYR A 26 5.48 -3.96 4.20
CA TYR A 26 5.94 -4.22 5.56
C TYR A 26 6.47 -2.93 6.20
N GLU A 27 6.13 -2.71 7.48
CA GLU A 27 6.61 -1.57 8.27
C GLU A 27 6.78 -1.95 9.75
N ASP A 28 7.81 -1.40 10.40
CA ASP A 28 8.10 -1.53 11.82
C ASP A 28 8.71 -0.23 12.41
N GLU A 29 9.37 -0.33 13.57
CA GLU A 29 9.97 0.80 14.28
C GLU A 29 11.29 1.30 13.66
N ASN A 30 11.86 0.61 12.66
CA ASN A 30 13.09 0.92 11.91
C ASN A 30 14.42 0.81 12.68
N ASP A 31 14.44 0.98 14.00
CA ASP A 31 15.67 1.22 14.77
C ASP A 31 15.98 0.18 15.87
N ASN A 32 15.21 -0.92 15.92
CA ASN A 32 15.36 -1.95 16.94
C ASN A 32 14.91 -3.35 16.44
N TYR A 33 15.03 -4.35 17.34
CA TYR A 33 14.73 -5.76 17.06
C TYR A 33 13.32 -6.21 17.46
N ASN A 34 12.39 -5.29 17.75
CA ASN A 34 11.04 -5.68 18.21
C ASN A 34 10.22 -6.39 17.13
N TYR A 35 10.63 -6.34 15.86
CA TYR A 35 10.04 -7.16 14.80
C TYR A 35 10.15 -8.66 15.09
N GLU A 36 11.20 -9.09 15.82
CA GLU A 36 11.35 -10.48 16.29
C GLU A 36 10.27 -10.88 17.30
N LYS A 37 9.59 -9.89 17.87
CA LYS A 37 8.45 -10.03 18.80
C LYS A 37 7.15 -9.55 18.17
N GLU A 38 7.04 -9.68 16.85
CA GLU A 38 5.85 -9.35 16.05
C GLU A 38 5.43 -7.87 16.11
N LYS A 39 6.36 -6.95 16.42
CA LYS A 39 6.12 -5.50 16.38
C LYS A 39 6.39 -4.94 14.99
N PHE A 40 5.56 -5.35 14.05
CA PHE A 40 5.53 -4.85 12.69
C PHE A 40 4.09 -4.90 12.18
N SER A 41 3.86 -4.33 11.01
CA SER A 41 2.60 -4.46 10.29
C SER A 41 2.81 -4.77 8.82
N THR A 42 1.83 -5.45 8.23
CA THR A 42 1.78 -5.76 6.80
C THR A 42 0.46 -5.32 6.19
N ILE A 43 0.51 -4.83 4.95
CA ILE A 43 -0.66 -4.56 4.10
C ILE A 43 -0.43 -5.23 2.75
N THR A 44 -1.27 -6.21 2.41
CA THR A 44 -1.19 -6.91 1.13
C THR A 44 -2.00 -6.17 0.06
N PHE A 45 -1.36 -5.85 -1.05
CA PHE A 45 -1.96 -5.32 -2.26
C PHE A 45 -2.09 -6.45 -3.28
N LYS A 46 -3.28 -6.65 -3.83
CA LYS A 46 -3.53 -7.65 -4.88
C LYS A 46 -4.18 -6.98 -6.09
N TRP A 47 -3.54 -7.09 -7.24
CA TRP A 47 -4.09 -6.68 -8.52
C TRP A 47 -4.66 -7.89 -9.24
N ASN A 48 -5.96 -7.83 -9.54
CA ASN A 48 -6.60 -8.73 -10.48
C ASN A 48 -6.65 -8.04 -11.85
N ASN A 49 -5.89 -8.55 -12.79
CA ASN A 49 -5.72 -8.00 -14.12
C ASN A 49 -6.94 -8.19 -15.01
N GLN A 50 -7.69 -9.29 -14.84
CA GLN A 50 -8.90 -9.54 -15.60
C GLN A 50 -10.02 -8.58 -15.19
N GLU A 51 -10.24 -8.42 -13.89
CA GLU A 51 -11.29 -7.58 -13.32
C GLU A 51 -10.90 -6.11 -13.21
N LYS A 52 -9.64 -5.78 -13.51
CA LYS A 52 -9.02 -4.46 -13.32
C LYS A 52 -9.28 -3.91 -11.92
N THR A 53 -9.09 -4.77 -10.91
CA THR A 53 -9.41 -4.46 -9.52
C THR A 53 -8.18 -4.57 -8.64
N LEU A 54 -7.89 -3.51 -7.89
CA LEU A 54 -6.90 -3.50 -6.83
C LEU A 54 -7.58 -3.70 -5.49
N SER A 55 -7.14 -4.71 -4.75
CA SER A 55 -7.46 -4.95 -3.35
C SER A 55 -6.33 -4.44 -2.47
N VAL A 56 -6.65 -3.54 -1.54
CA VAL A 56 -5.79 -3.14 -0.44
C VAL A 56 -6.30 -3.88 0.80
N GLY A 57 -5.63 -4.96 1.19
CA GLY A 57 -6.07 -5.88 2.25
C GLY A 57 -6.15 -5.23 3.63
N ASP A 58 -6.74 -5.95 4.59
CA ASP A 58 -6.70 -5.54 6.00
C ASP A 58 -5.24 -5.45 6.49
N ARG A 59 -4.97 -4.49 7.38
CA ARG A 59 -3.66 -4.37 8.02
C ARG A 59 -3.53 -5.45 9.10
N ILE A 60 -2.49 -6.26 8.99
CA ILE A 60 -2.13 -7.27 9.99
C ILE A 60 -0.95 -6.75 10.81
N GLY A 61 -0.96 -6.98 12.12
CA GLY A 61 0.09 -6.52 13.03
C GLY A 61 -0.04 -5.06 13.47
N ASN A 62 0.84 -4.65 14.37
CA ASN A 62 0.95 -3.28 14.88
C ASN A 62 2.33 -3.05 15.53
N PHE A 63 2.74 -1.79 15.59
CA PHE A 63 3.94 -1.37 16.30
C PHE A 63 3.75 0.04 16.87
N LYS A 64 4.63 0.43 17.80
CA LYS A 64 4.56 1.73 18.45
C LYS A 64 4.81 2.86 17.45
N GLY A 65 3.94 3.87 17.43
CA GLY A 65 4.06 5.01 16.51
C GLY A 65 3.52 4.76 15.10
N MET A 66 2.94 3.59 14.82
CA MET A 66 2.31 3.27 13.54
C MET A 66 1.18 4.25 13.18
N LEU A 67 1.12 4.64 11.91
CA LEU A 67 0.03 5.46 11.38
C LEU A 67 -1.28 4.68 11.36
N SER A 68 -2.32 5.22 11.99
CA SER A 68 -3.66 4.63 11.97
C SER A 68 -4.31 4.74 10.58
N THR A 69 -4.12 5.89 9.94
CA THR A 69 -4.71 6.25 8.63
C THR A 69 -3.63 6.66 7.63
N ARG A 70 -3.83 6.31 6.36
CA ARG A 70 -2.97 6.66 5.23
C ARG A 70 -3.79 7.14 4.05
N LYS A 71 -3.17 7.89 3.15
CA LYS A 71 -3.65 8.17 1.82
C LYS A 71 -2.85 7.35 0.81
N PHE A 72 -3.54 6.56 0.00
CA PHE A 72 -2.94 5.91 -1.16
C PHE A 72 -3.43 6.60 -2.43
N ASN A 73 -2.49 7.11 -3.22
CA ASN A 73 -2.72 7.61 -4.57
C ASN A 73 -2.39 6.47 -5.53
N VAL A 74 -3.42 5.76 -5.96
CA VAL A 74 -3.30 4.62 -6.86
C VAL A 74 -3.28 5.12 -8.29
N VAL A 75 -2.30 4.67 -9.07
CA VAL A 75 -2.13 5.02 -10.48
C VAL A 75 -2.00 3.73 -11.29
N LEU A 76 -2.95 3.47 -12.17
CA LEU A 76 -2.87 2.38 -13.14
C LEU A 76 -2.06 2.85 -14.34
N ILE A 77 -1.02 2.12 -14.72
CA ILE A 77 -0.19 2.35 -15.90
C ILE A 77 -0.52 1.23 -16.90
N ALA A 78 -1.15 1.60 -18.01
CA ALA A 78 -1.50 0.69 -19.10
C ALA A 78 -0.87 1.20 -20.41
N ASP A 79 -0.51 0.28 -21.31
CA ASP A 79 0.24 0.57 -22.53
C ASP A 79 -0.38 1.74 -23.32
N GLY A 80 0.44 2.78 -23.51
CA GLY A 80 0.12 3.95 -24.33
C GLY A 80 -0.73 5.05 -23.67
N LYS A 81 -1.17 4.90 -22.41
CA LYS A 81 -1.96 5.95 -21.71
C LYS A 81 -1.18 6.53 -20.52
N SER A 82 -0.67 7.75 -20.70
CA SER A 82 -0.06 8.56 -19.64
C SER A 82 -0.69 9.97 -19.58
N PRO A 83 -1.06 10.47 -18.39
CA PRO A 83 -1.12 9.70 -17.14
C PRO A 83 -2.25 8.67 -17.21
N GLY A 84 -2.00 7.46 -16.71
CA GLY A 84 -3.04 6.45 -16.63
C GLY A 84 -4.08 6.77 -15.55
N ARG A 85 -5.14 5.97 -15.45
CA ARG A 85 -6.27 6.20 -14.55
C ARG A 85 -5.79 6.22 -13.10
N SER A 86 -6.24 7.20 -12.32
CA SER A 86 -5.82 7.35 -10.93
C SER A 86 -7.00 7.49 -9.97
N LYS A 87 -6.80 7.03 -8.74
CA LYS A 87 -7.76 7.13 -7.65
C LYS A 87 -7.03 7.35 -6.34
N SER A 88 -7.47 8.33 -5.55
CA SER A 88 -7.01 8.52 -4.18
C SER A 88 -7.98 7.85 -3.21
N ILE A 89 -7.46 7.11 -2.24
CA ILE A 89 -8.24 6.53 -1.15
C ILE A 89 -7.64 6.88 0.20
N THR A 90 -8.51 7.05 1.20
CA THR A 90 -8.15 7.07 2.61
C THR A 90 -8.28 5.64 3.14
N TYR A 91 -7.20 5.11 3.67
CA TYR A 91 -7.11 3.75 4.21
C TYR A 91 -6.88 3.81 5.73
N ASN A 92 -7.73 3.13 6.49
CA ASN A 92 -7.71 3.13 7.96
C ASN A 92 -7.31 1.77 8.55
N GLY A 93 -6.82 0.84 7.73
CA GLY A 93 -6.49 -0.52 8.15
C GLY A 93 -7.51 -1.59 7.75
N LYS A 94 -8.60 -1.21 7.07
CA LYS A 94 -9.65 -2.12 6.59
C LYS A 94 -9.58 -2.35 5.09
N LEU A 95 -9.92 -3.57 4.67
CA LEU A 95 -9.97 -3.99 3.27
C LEU A 95 -10.73 -2.97 2.40
N ILE A 96 -10.10 -2.57 1.29
CA ILE A 96 -10.72 -1.79 0.23
C ILE A 96 -10.50 -2.50 -1.10
N ASN A 97 -11.59 -2.78 -1.80
CA ASN A 97 -11.54 -3.19 -3.20
C ASN A 97 -11.89 -1.98 -4.08
N MET A 98 -11.08 -1.72 -5.10
CA MET A 98 -11.36 -0.66 -6.04
C MET A 98 -11.08 -1.10 -7.48
N LYS A 99 -12.07 -0.86 -8.35
CA LYS A 99 -11.88 -0.97 -9.79
C LYS A 99 -11.12 0.26 -10.31
N LEU A 100 -10.10 0.03 -11.11
CA LEU A 100 -9.27 1.05 -11.74
C LEU A 100 -9.59 1.20 -13.23
#